data_AF-A0AAE6TT84-F1
#
_entry.id   AF-A0AAE6TT84-F1
#
_cell.length_a   1.000
_cell.length_b   1.000
_cell.length_c   1.000
_cell.angle_alpha   90.00
_cell.angle_beta   90.00
_cell.angle_gamma   90.00
#
_symmetry.space_group_name_H-M   'P 1'
#
loop_
_entity.id
_entity.type
_entity.pdbx_description
1 polymer ?
#
loop_
_entity_poly.entity_id
_entity_poly.type
_entity_poly.pdbx_seq_one_letter_code
_entity_poly.pdbx_strand_id
1 'polypeptide(L)'
;MNSCAKVSFHTTTPSNSELGECTFPLKWVVTPFRGEPLAYAAAGTPPNWALPPGTEPRYTLYRTKDTSEPIVILVAEGERFMVLTPDHQILAELRLPPAEQKWRRIHEIVRPKEPLLRARGASIRSIIKSVLYLPFIVIEFLLSLTNGDIVIDPPTRTAWKTTGGMWNHTALTQRMGAPDYRVYGKHLDHRIAYAQSVAGLWRADRDDDS
;
A
#
# COMPACT_ATOMS: atom_id res chain seq x y z
N MET A 1 17.27 3.29 -11.95
CA MET A 1 17.92 2.82 -10.71
C MET A 1 17.21 1.56 -10.24
N ASN A 2 17.90 0.43 -10.26
CA ASN A 2 17.36 -0.89 -9.92
C ASN A 2 17.06 -0.98 -8.42
N SER A 3 15.83 -0.65 -8.01
CA SER A 3 15.42 -0.84 -6.62
C SER A 3 15.04 -2.30 -6.38
N CYS A 4 16.06 -3.15 -6.24
CA CYS A 4 15.93 -4.50 -5.68
C CYS A 4 15.66 -4.47 -4.16
N ALA A 5 15.50 -3.28 -3.58
CA ALA A 5 15.44 -3.07 -2.14
C ALA A 5 14.04 -3.39 -1.57
N LYS A 6 14.05 -4.22 -0.53
CA LYS A 6 12.94 -4.43 0.38
C LYS A 6 12.78 -3.16 1.23
N VAL A 7 11.62 -2.53 1.17
CA VAL A 7 11.35 -1.30 1.94
C VAL A 7 10.18 -1.55 2.88
N SER A 8 10.35 -1.21 4.16
CA SER A 8 9.27 -1.23 5.15
C SER A 8 8.89 0.21 5.48
N PHE A 9 7.59 0.48 5.48
CA PHE A 9 7.04 1.81 5.69
C PHE A 9 5.70 1.74 6.41
N HIS A 10 5.23 2.86 6.92
CA HIS A 10 3.91 3.00 7.50
C HIS A 10 3.26 4.29 7.01
N THR A 11 1.93 4.36 7.10
CA THR A 11 1.18 5.56 6.73
C THR A 11 0.53 6.14 7.96
N THR A 12 0.85 7.39 8.27
CA THR A 12 0.40 8.10 9.47
C THR A 12 -0.32 9.39 9.09
N THR A 13 -1.12 9.90 10.03
CA THR A 13 -1.59 11.28 9.97
C THR A 13 -0.40 12.23 10.11
N PRO A 14 -0.42 13.39 9.43
CA PRO A 14 0.65 14.38 9.54
C PRO A 14 0.69 14.99 10.94
N SER A 15 1.90 15.36 11.36
CA SER A 15 2.13 16.18 12.54
C SER A 15 1.79 17.66 12.28
N ASN A 16 1.60 18.45 13.34
CA ASN A 16 1.30 19.88 13.22
C ASN A 16 2.40 20.67 12.49
N SER A 17 3.67 20.26 12.64
CA SER A 17 4.79 20.86 11.90
C SER A 17 4.69 20.56 10.40
N GLU A 18 4.38 19.31 10.02
CA GLU A 18 4.25 18.92 8.61
C GLU A 18 3.08 19.63 7.93
N LEU A 19 1.97 19.85 8.66
CA LEU A 19 0.84 20.63 8.16
C LEU A 19 1.22 22.10 7.87
N GLY A 20 2.08 22.69 8.70
CA GLY A 20 2.52 24.08 8.52
C GLY A 20 3.58 24.27 7.43
N GLU A 21 4.32 23.21 7.10
CA GLU A 21 5.38 23.26 6.08
C GLU A 21 4.89 22.90 4.66
N CYS A 22 3.75 22.21 4.54
CA CYS A 22 3.24 21.79 3.24
C CYS A 22 2.43 22.89 2.56
N THR A 23 2.67 23.07 1.25
CA THR A 23 1.94 24.05 0.42
C THR A 23 0.54 23.57 -0.02
N PHE A 24 0.14 22.37 0.39
CA PHE A 24 -1.08 21.68 -0.01
C PHE A 24 -1.78 21.06 1.20
N PRO A 25 -3.08 20.73 1.11
CA PRO A 25 -3.83 20.09 2.20
C PRO A 25 -3.34 18.65 2.43
N LEU A 26 -2.27 18.51 3.19
CA LEU A 26 -1.66 17.23 3.55
C LEU A 26 -2.62 16.41 4.41
N LYS A 27 -2.89 15.17 4.00
CA LYS A 27 -3.77 14.23 4.70
C LYS A 27 -3.02 13.06 5.31
N TRP A 28 -2.00 12.55 4.61
CA TRP A 28 -1.24 11.39 5.07
C TRP A 28 0.25 11.54 4.75
N VAL A 29 1.09 10.93 5.57
CA VAL A 29 2.54 10.85 5.34
C VAL A 29 2.94 9.38 5.27
N VAL A 30 3.72 9.03 4.26
CA VAL A 30 4.28 7.69 4.09
C VAL A 30 5.71 7.72 4.60
N THR A 31 5.95 7.12 5.75
CA THR A 31 7.24 7.19 6.44
C THR A 31 7.90 5.82 6.50
N PRO A 32 9.23 5.73 6.28
CA PRO A 32 9.96 4.51 6.55
C PRO A 32 10.01 4.27 8.06
N PHE A 33 10.45 3.09 8.47
CA PHE A 33 10.66 2.82 9.91
C PHE A 33 11.79 3.68 10.51
N ARG A 34 12.74 4.12 9.68
CA ARG A 34 13.83 5.04 10.05
C ARG A 34 14.15 5.94 8.86
N GLY A 35 14.35 7.23 9.12
CA GLY A 35 14.73 8.22 8.11
C GLY A 35 13.60 9.15 7.71
N GLU A 36 13.85 9.92 6.67
CA GLU A 36 12.93 10.93 6.13
C GLU A 36 11.68 10.30 5.49
N PRO A 37 10.54 11.03 5.46
CA PRO A 37 9.34 10.60 4.75
C PRO A 37 9.62 10.23 3.29
N LEU A 38 8.96 9.16 2.83
CA LEU A 38 9.06 8.65 1.46
C LEU A 38 8.09 9.36 0.50
N ALA A 39 6.93 9.78 1.01
CA ALA A 39 5.94 10.52 0.25
C ALA A 39 4.95 11.28 1.16
N TYR A 40 4.38 12.35 0.62
CA TYR A 40 3.37 13.20 1.24
C TYR A 40 2.07 13.12 0.43
N ALA A 41 0.97 12.68 1.04
CA ALA A 41 -0.30 12.53 0.34
C ALA A 41 -1.23 13.73 0.62
N ALA A 42 -1.52 14.49 -0.43
CA ALA A 42 -2.53 15.54 -0.43
C ALA A 42 -3.88 15.01 -0.91
N ALA A 43 -4.97 15.59 -0.43
CA ALA A 43 -6.28 15.36 -1.05
C ALA A 43 -6.36 16.01 -2.45
N GLY A 44 -7.03 15.34 -3.39
CA GLY A 44 -7.26 15.86 -4.73
C GLY A 44 -6.12 15.60 -5.73
N THR A 45 -6.12 16.34 -6.85
CA THR A 45 -5.13 16.27 -7.94
C THR A 45 -4.12 17.42 -7.88
N PRO A 46 -2.97 17.32 -8.59
CA PRO A 46 -2.06 18.45 -8.73
C PRO A 46 -2.74 19.66 -9.40
N PRO A 47 -2.25 20.89 -9.14
CA PRO A 47 -2.73 22.08 -9.83
C PRO A 47 -2.63 21.92 -11.36
N ASN A 48 -3.68 22.30 -12.09
CA ASN A 48 -3.77 22.20 -13.55
C ASN A 48 -3.70 20.77 -14.12
N TRP A 49 -3.83 19.74 -13.28
CA TRP A 49 -3.86 18.36 -13.76
C TRP A 49 -5.28 17.97 -14.19
N ALA A 50 -5.43 17.62 -15.47
CA ALA A 50 -6.73 17.25 -16.04
C ALA A 50 -7.18 15.87 -15.56
N LEU A 51 -8.37 15.81 -14.96
CA LEU A 51 -8.95 14.56 -14.48
C LEU A 51 -9.45 13.72 -15.68
N PRO A 52 -9.13 12.42 -15.75
CA PRO A 52 -9.72 11.52 -16.74
C PRO A 52 -11.25 11.50 -16.63
N PRO A 53 -11.98 11.41 -17.76
CA PRO A 53 -13.44 11.44 -17.75
C PRO A 53 -14.02 10.26 -16.95
N GLY A 54 -15.04 10.53 -16.13
CA GLY A 54 -15.71 9.50 -15.32
C GLY A 54 -14.94 9.08 -14.07
N THR A 55 -13.84 9.76 -13.73
CA THR A 55 -13.08 9.51 -12.49
C THR A 55 -13.27 10.64 -11.48
N GLU A 56 -13.03 10.36 -10.21
CA GLU A 56 -13.06 11.30 -9.09
C GLU A 56 -11.65 11.45 -8.49
N PRO A 57 -11.20 12.69 -8.17
CA PRO A 57 -9.89 12.88 -7.58
C PRO A 57 -9.90 12.42 -6.12
N ARG A 58 -8.88 11.65 -5.70
CA ARG A 58 -8.79 11.18 -4.30
C ARG A 58 -7.57 11.72 -3.60
N TYR A 59 -6.39 11.31 -4.06
CA TYR A 59 -5.14 11.70 -3.43
C TYR A 59 -4.05 11.91 -4.46
N THR A 60 -3.12 12.80 -4.16
CA THR A 60 -1.86 12.93 -4.88
C THR A 60 -0.72 12.72 -3.92
N LEU A 61 0.22 11.83 -4.26
CA LEU A 61 1.43 11.62 -3.49
C LEU A 61 2.56 12.45 -4.10
N TYR A 62 3.17 13.31 -3.30
CA TYR A 62 4.34 14.12 -3.63
C TYR A 62 5.59 13.55 -2.98
N ARG A 63 6.76 13.75 -3.61
CA ARG A 63 8.05 13.42 -2.99
C ARG A 63 8.47 14.45 -1.97
N THR A 64 8.09 15.70 -2.22
CA THR A 64 8.47 16.88 -1.47
C THR A 64 7.26 17.46 -0.74
N LYS A 65 7.51 18.42 0.16
CA LYS A 65 6.46 19.19 0.86
C LYS A 65 5.84 20.30 0.00
N ASP A 66 6.31 20.42 -1.24
CA ASP A 66 5.76 21.31 -2.26
C ASP A 66 5.03 20.50 -3.34
N THR A 67 4.31 21.21 -4.22
CA THR A 67 3.58 20.60 -5.33
C THR A 67 4.47 20.29 -6.55
N SER A 68 5.79 20.45 -6.44
CA SER A 68 6.70 20.40 -7.61
C SER A 68 6.93 18.99 -8.15
N GLU A 69 6.92 17.97 -7.27
CA GLU A 69 7.26 16.60 -7.65
C GLU A 69 6.13 15.62 -7.28
N PRO A 70 5.01 15.60 -8.03
CA PRO A 70 4.01 14.56 -7.89
C PRO A 70 4.60 13.22 -8.35
N ILE A 71 4.47 12.20 -7.50
CA ILE A 71 4.94 10.84 -7.77
C ILE A 71 3.83 10.02 -8.44
N VAL A 72 2.63 10.06 -7.85
CA VAL A 72 1.44 9.36 -8.33
C VAL A 72 0.18 10.12 -7.97
N ILE A 73 -0.83 10.02 -8.84
CA ILE A 73 -2.18 10.52 -8.63
C ILE A 73 -3.10 9.32 -8.48
N LEU A 74 -3.90 9.32 -7.42
CA LEU A 74 -4.98 8.37 -7.20
C LEU A 74 -6.29 9.01 -7.58
N VAL A 75 -6.97 8.38 -8.54
CA VAL A 75 -8.35 8.70 -8.90
C VAL A 75 -9.22 7.48 -8.62
N ALA A 76 -10.49 7.71 -8.29
CA ALA A 76 -11.47 6.66 -8.09
C ALA A 76 -12.42 6.58 -9.29
N GLU A 77 -12.85 5.37 -9.61
CA GLU A 77 -13.93 5.07 -10.53
C GLU A 77 -14.85 4.07 -9.80
N GLY A 78 -15.86 4.59 -9.10
CA GLY A 78 -16.67 3.81 -8.16
C GLY A 78 -15.81 3.22 -7.03
N GLU A 79 -15.82 1.89 -6.87
CA GLU A 79 -15.03 1.16 -5.86
C GLU A 79 -13.58 0.85 -6.30
N ARG A 80 -13.19 1.27 -7.50
CA ARG A 80 -11.84 1.02 -8.07
C ARG A 80 -10.99 2.27 -7.94
N PHE A 81 -9.72 2.10 -7.59
CA PHE A 81 -8.76 3.18 -7.58
C PHE A 81 -7.76 2.98 -8.71
N MET A 82 -7.56 3.99 -9.54
CA MET A 82 -6.51 3.99 -10.55
C MET A 82 -5.32 4.78 -10.02
N VAL A 83 -4.14 4.18 -10.10
CA VAL A 83 -2.86 4.80 -9.78
C VAL A 83 -2.24 5.26 -11.08
N LEU A 84 -2.17 6.58 -11.25
CA LEU A 84 -1.69 7.25 -12.44
C LEU A 84 -0.34 7.92 -12.17
N THR A 85 0.52 7.97 -13.18
CA THR A 85 1.66 8.89 -13.19
C THR A 85 1.18 10.32 -13.41
N PRO A 86 2.03 11.33 -13.15
CA PRO A 86 1.77 12.72 -13.55
C PRO A 86 1.43 12.87 -15.03
N ASP A 87 1.96 12.00 -15.88
CA ASP A 87 1.75 11.98 -17.34
C ASP A 87 0.53 11.14 -17.77
N HIS A 88 -0.44 10.92 -16.86
CA HIS A 88 -1.68 10.16 -17.11
C HIS A 88 -1.48 8.68 -17.46
N GLN A 89 -0.30 8.11 -17.23
CA GLN A 89 -0.06 6.69 -17.49
C GLN A 89 -0.55 5.83 -16.33
N ILE A 90 -1.26 4.76 -16.63
CA ILE A 90 -1.76 3.82 -15.61
C ILE A 90 -0.61 2.95 -15.12
N LEU A 91 -0.28 3.05 -13.83
CA LEU A 91 0.66 2.15 -13.15
C LEU A 91 -0.04 0.91 -12.62
N ALA A 92 -1.22 1.10 -12.01
CA ALA A 92 -2.01 0.00 -11.46
C ALA A 92 -3.47 0.40 -11.26
N GLU A 93 -4.35 -0.60 -11.24
CA GLU A 93 -5.71 -0.51 -10.73
C GLU A 93 -5.76 -1.26 -9.39
N LEU A 94 -6.10 -0.56 -8.32
CA LEU A 94 -6.32 -1.11 -6.99
C LEU A 94 -7.81 -1.39 -6.81
N ARG A 95 -8.14 -2.66 -6.58
CA ARG A 95 -9.49 -3.07 -6.25
C ARG A 95 -9.54 -3.33 -4.76
N LEU A 96 -10.17 -2.41 -4.04
CA LEU A 96 -10.45 -2.59 -2.63
C LEU A 96 -11.67 -3.54 -2.48
N PRO A 97 -11.71 -4.34 -1.41
CA PRO A 97 -12.89 -5.15 -1.12
C PRO A 97 -14.09 -4.22 -0.87
N PRO A 98 -15.29 -4.62 -1.31
CA PRO A 98 -16.52 -3.88 -1.00
C PRO A 98 -16.65 -3.68 0.51
N ALA A 99 -17.19 -2.54 0.94
CA ALA A 99 -17.33 -2.21 2.37
C ALA A 99 -18.12 -3.28 3.14
N GLU A 100 -19.11 -3.89 2.49
CA GLU A 100 -19.96 -4.95 3.01
C GLU A 100 -19.22 -6.29 3.25
N GLN A 101 -18.10 -6.50 2.56
CA GLN A 101 -17.33 -7.73 2.67
C GLN A 101 -16.48 -7.72 3.96
N LYS A 102 -17.11 -8.11 5.07
CA LYS A 102 -16.42 -8.31 6.37
C LYS A 102 -15.60 -9.60 6.40
N TRP A 103 -16.01 -10.62 5.63
CA TRP A 103 -15.35 -11.93 5.58
C TRP A 103 -14.55 -12.12 4.28
N ARG A 104 -13.28 -12.56 4.41
CA ARG A 104 -12.36 -12.81 3.28
C ARG A 104 -12.23 -11.62 2.32
N ARG A 105 -11.91 -10.45 2.87
CA ARG A 105 -11.51 -9.27 2.09
C ARG A 105 -10.44 -9.67 1.08
N ILE A 106 -10.81 -9.56 -0.20
CA ILE A 106 -9.91 -9.78 -1.32
C ILE A 106 -9.48 -8.40 -1.78
N HIS A 107 -8.17 -8.16 -1.71
CA HIS A 107 -7.55 -6.97 -2.29
C HIS A 107 -6.83 -7.40 -3.56
N GLU A 108 -7.02 -6.65 -4.64
CA GLU A 108 -6.37 -6.95 -5.91
C GLU A 108 -5.63 -5.73 -6.42
N ILE A 109 -4.44 -5.96 -6.97
CA ILE A 109 -3.64 -4.95 -7.66
C ILE A 109 -3.43 -5.49 -9.07
N VAL A 110 -4.13 -4.88 -10.03
CA VAL A 110 -3.99 -5.17 -11.46
C VAL A 110 -2.94 -4.22 -12.01
N ARG A 111 -1.93 -4.77 -12.67
CA ARG A 111 -0.87 -3.97 -13.32
C ARG A 111 -0.90 -4.25 -14.81
N PRO A 112 -0.75 -3.24 -15.67
CA PRO A 112 -0.73 -3.45 -17.11
C PRO A 112 0.36 -4.46 -17.50
N LYS A 113 -0.01 -5.51 -18.26
CA LYS A 113 0.90 -6.53 -18.79
C LYS A 113 1.65 -7.38 -17.75
N GLU A 114 1.25 -7.32 -16.47
CA GLU A 114 1.86 -8.07 -15.39
C GLU A 114 0.86 -9.00 -14.69
N PRO A 115 1.32 -10.09 -14.03
CA PRO A 115 0.44 -10.96 -13.28
C PRO A 115 -0.32 -10.21 -12.19
N LEU A 116 -1.61 -10.52 -12.07
CA LEU A 116 -2.49 -10.03 -11.03
C LEU A 116 -1.92 -10.36 -9.65
N LEU A 117 -1.80 -9.35 -8.80
CA LEU A 117 -1.45 -9.50 -7.40
C LEU A 117 -2.72 -9.58 -6.59
N ARG A 118 -2.90 -10.69 -5.87
CA ARG A 118 -4.07 -10.92 -5.03
C ARG A 118 -3.65 -11.10 -3.58
N ALA A 119 -4.24 -10.29 -2.72
CA ALA A 119 -4.20 -10.47 -1.29
C ALA A 119 -5.52 -11.08 -0.81
N ARG A 120 -5.41 -12.07 0.07
CA ARG A 120 -6.54 -12.63 0.81
C ARG A 120 -6.24 -12.44 2.29
N GLY A 121 -7.24 -11.95 3.03
CA GLY A 121 -7.19 -11.98 4.49
C GLY A 121 -6.96 -13.40 5.02
N ALA A 122 -6.47 -13.51 6.26
CA ALA A 122 -6.19 -14.78 6.92
C ALA A 122 -7.39 -15.74 6.84
N SER A 123 -7.18 -16.94 6.28
CA SER A 123 -8.18 -18.00 6.32
C SER A 123 -8.16 -18.71 7.67
N ILE A 124 -9.29 -19.26 8.13
CA ILE A 124 -9.37 -20.08 9.36
C ILE A 124 -8.29 -21.18 9.36
N ARG A 125 -8.06 -21.82 8.21
CA ARG A 125 -6.98 -22.83 8.06
C ARG A 125 -5.58 -22.24 8.26
N SER A 126 -5.35 -21.00 7.85
CA SER A 126 -4.09 -20.30 8.08
C SER A 126 -3.91 -19.98 9.56
N ILE A 127 -4.97 -19.56 10.25
CA ILE A 127 -4.95 -19.30 11.70
C ILE A 127 -4.63 -20.59 12.46
N ILE A 128 -5.33 -21.70 12.15
CA ILE A 128 -5.09 -23.01 12.75
C ILE A 128 -3.65 -23.48 12.50
N LYS A 129 -3.14 -23.36 11.27
CA LYS A 129 -1.74 -23.67 10.96
C LYS A 129 -0.79 -22.85 11.81
N SER A 130 -1.03 -21.56 11.96
CA SER A 130 -0.10 -20.71 12.72
C SER A 130 -0.14 -20.95 14.23
N VAL A 131 -1.28 -21.37 14.79
CA VAL A 131 -1.34 -21.85 16.18
C VAL A 131 -0.53 -23.14 16.32
N LEU A 132 -0.62 -24.06 15.35
CA LEU A 132 0.16 -25.31 15.33
C LEU A 132 1.67 -25.08 15.13
N TYR A 133 2.05 -24.10 14.31
CA TYR A 133 3.45 -23.76 14.03
C TYR A 133 4.03 -22.72 15.01
N LEU A 134 3.25 -22.21 15.96
CA LEU A 134 3.71 -21.25 16.97
C LEU A 134 5.00 -21.69 17.69
N PRO A 135 5.16 -22.94 18.15
CA PRO A 135 6.43 -23.40 18.73
C PRO A 135 7.61 -23.33 17.74
N PHE A 136 7.38 -23.65 16.46
CA PHE A 136 8.41 -23.56 15.42
C PHE A 136 8.73 -22.11 15.05
N ILE A 137 7.73 -21.22 15.01
CA ILE A 137 7.92 -19.79 14.78
C ILE A 137 8.75 -19.19 15.92
N VAL A 138 8.56 -19.64 17.16
CA VAL A 138 9.40 -19.20 18.30
C VAL A 138 10.84 -19.68 18.16
N ILE A 139 11.05 -20.94 17.77
CA ILE A 139 12.40 -21.50 17.55
C ILE A 139 13.10 -20.76 16.40
N GLU A 140 12.42 -20.56 15.27
CA GLU A 140 12.94 -19.82 14.11
C GLU A 140 13.17 -18.34 14.43
N PHE A 141 12.33 -17.71 15.24
CA PHE A 141 12.56 -16.35 15.72
C PHE A 141 13.85 -16.28 16.56
N LEU A 142 14.06 -17.24 17.46
CA LEU A 142 15.30 -17.36 18.24
C LEU A 142 16.53 -17.59 17.36
N LEU A 143 16.40 -18.35 16.27
CA LEU A 143 17.46 -18.57 15.27
C LEU A 143 17.67 -17.35 14.35
N SER A 144 16.63 -16.58 14.05
CA SER A 144 16.72 -15.37 13.22
C SER A 144 17.44 -14.22 13.92
N LEU A 145 17.53 -14.27 15.25
CA LEU A 145 18.38 -13.38 16.04
C LEU A 145 19.87 -13.68 15.81
N THR A 146 20.23 -14.86 15.27
CA THR A 146 21.62 -15.27 15.04
C THR A 146 22.00 -15.36 13.57
N ASN A 147 21.07 -15.66 12.65
CA ASN A 147 21.31 -15.65 11.21
C ASN A 147 20.14 -14.99 10.47
N GLY A 148 20.43 -13.90 9.74
CA GLY A 148 19.45 -13.17 8.97
C GLY A 148 18.82 -14.01 7.85
N ASP A 149 17.50 -13.86 7.72
CA ASP A 149 16.63 -14.31 6.63
C ASP A 149 16.10 -15.75 6.63
N ILE A 150 15.20 -16.03 7.57
CA ILE A 150 14.04 -16.91 7.32
C ILE A 150 12.76 -16.15 7.72
N VAL A 151 11.85 -15.94 6.77
CA VAL A 151 10.56 -15.28 7.00
C VAL A 151 9.43 -16.31 6.91
N ILE A 152 9.07 -16.90 8.04
CA ILE A 152 7.76 -17.54 8.20
C ILE A 152 6.78 -16.42 8.52
N ASP A 153 5.94 -16.03 7.57
CA ASP A 153 4.94 -14.98 7.78
C ASP A 153 3.75 -15.56 8.58
N PRO A 154 3.54 -15.16 9.85
CA PRO A 154 2.33 -15.48 10.58
C PRO A 154 1.09 -14.92 9.86
N PRO A 155 -0.13 -15.44 10.15
CA PRO A 155 -1.37 -15.08 9.48
C PRO A 155 -1.86 -13.69 9.94
N THR A 156 -1.04 -12.99 10.71
CA THR A 156 -1.22 -11.61 11.15
C THR A 156 -0.85 -10.62 10.05
N ARG A 157 -0.62 -11.08 8.81
CA ARG A 157 -0.29 -10.24 7.66
C ARG A 157 -1.18 -10.55 6.46
N THR A 158 -1.61 -9.49 5.78
CA THR A 158 -2.23 -9.55 4.45
C THR A 158 -1.12 -9.49 3.42
N ALA A 159 -0.97 -10.53 2.60
CA ALA A 159 0.12 -10.63 1.62
C ALA A 159 -0.43 -10.64 0.20
N TRP A 160 0.03 -9.71 -0.64
CA TRP A 160 -0.27 -9.66 -2.07
C TRP A 160 0.71 -10.58 -2.79
N LYS A 161 0.18 -11.64 -3.39
CA LYS A 161 0.96 -12.63 -4.14
C LYS A 161 0.56 -12.65 -5.61
N THR A 162 1.51 -12.95 -6.48
CA THR A 162 1.22 -13.19 -7.90
C THR A 162 0.29 -14.39 -8.05
N THR A 163 -0.66 -14.29 -8.98
CA THR A 163 -1.64 -15.35 -9.27
C THR A 163 -1.27 -16.22 -10.47
N GLY A 164 -0.09 -15.98 -11.08
CA GLY A 164 0.42 -16.75 -12.21
C GLY A 164 1.80 -17.34 -11.93
N GLY A 165 2.04 -18.55 -12.44
CA GLY A 165 3.31 -19.29 -12.33
C GLY A 165 3.29 -20.42 -11.29
N MET A 166 4.30 -21.29 -11.37
CA MET A 166 4.48 -22.43 -10.46
C MET A 166 4.90 -21.99 -9.03
N TRP A 167 5.36 -20.74 -8.89
CA TRP A 167 5.81 -20.13 -7.64
C TRP A 167 5.10 -18.81 -7.40
N ASN A 168 4.36 -18.70 -6.28
CA ASN A 168 3.69 -17.47 -5.88
C ASN A 168 4.70 -16.53 -5.21
N HIS A 169 5.01 -15.40 -5.83
CA HIS A 169 5.91 -14.39 -5.26
C HIS A 169 5.12 -13.36 -4.45
N THR A 170 5.61 -13.02 -3.26
CA THR A 170 5.03 -11.96 -2.43
C THR A 170 5.59 -10.61 -2.87
N ALA A 171 4.70 -9.68 -3.22
CA ALA A 171 5.07 -8.36 -3.73
C ALA A 171 4.87 -7.26 -2.68
N LEU A 172 3.85 -7.41 -1.83
CA LEU A 172 3.53 -6.50 -0.74
C LEU A 172 3.00 -7.31 0.45
N THR A 173 3.33 -6.89 1.66
CA THR A 173 2.70 -7.39 2.89
C THR A 173 2.26 -6.22 3.75
N GLN A 174 1.08 -6.33 4.36
CA GLN A 174 0.55 -5.41 5.34
C GLN A 174 0.34 -6.14 6.66
N ARG A 175 0.72 -5.53 7.79
CA ARG A 175 0.37 -6.05 9.12
C ARG A 175 -1.14 -5.86 9.36
N MET A 176 -1.81 -6.93 9.77
CA MET A 176 -3.23 -6.89 10.07
C MET A 176 -3.52 -5.89 11.19
N GLY A 177 -4.46 -4.98 10.95
CA GLY A 177 -4.86 -3.96 11.92
C GLY A 177 -3.88 -2.79 12.09
N ALA A 178 -2.78 -2.74 11.33
CA ALA A 178 -1.85 -1.62 11.36
C ALA A 178 -1.56 -1.11 9.93
N PRO A 179 -1.25 0.19 9.77
CA PRO A 179 -0.83 0.74 8.49
C PRO A 179 0.65 0.43 8.20
N ASP A 180 1.18 -0.70 8.69
CA ASP A 180 2.56 -1.13 8.47
C ASP A 180 2.64 -1.99 7.21
N TYR A 181 3.46 -1.55 6.25
CA TYR A 181 3.65 -2.20 4.96
C TYR A 181 5.11 -2.58 4.75
N ARG A 182 5.29 -3.60 3.93
CA ARG A 182 6.59 -4.03 3.42
C ARG A 182 6.46 -4.41 1.97
N VAL A 183 7.17 -3.68 1.11
CA VAL A 183 7.18 -3.86 -0.34
C VAL A 183 8.47 -4.52 -0.78
N TYR A 184 8.33 -5.49 -1.69
CA TYR A 184 9.43 -6.18 -2.33
C TYR A 184 9.63 -5.55 -3.71
N GLY A 185 10.55 -4.58 -3.82
CA GLY A 185 10.72 -3.73 -5.00
C GLY A 185 10.96 -4.46 -6.33
N LYS A 186 11.50 -5.68 -6.27
CA LYS A 186 11.64 -6.58 -7.44
C LYS A 186 10.29 -7.00 -8.05
N HIS A 187 9.22 -6.96 -7.27
CA HIS A 187 7.92 -7.53 -7.62
C HIS A 187 6.79 -6.51 -7.63
N LEU A 188 7.01 -5.28 -7.18
CA LEU A 188 6.04 -4.18 -7.18
C LEU A 188 6.77 -2.84 -7.12
N ASP A 189 6.37 -1.88 -7.97
CA ASP A 189 6.85 -0.49 -7.87
C ASP A 189 6.45 0.10 -6.51
N HIS A 190 7.41 0.68 -5.78
CA HIS A 190 7.20 1.31 -4.48
C HIS A 190 6.07 2.35 -4.51
N ARG A 191 5.90 3.04 -5.64
CA ARG A 191 4.84 4.03 -5.84
C ARG A 191 3.45 3.43 -5.77
N ILE A 192 3.26 2.24 -6.32
CA ILE A 192 2.00 1.50 -6.23
C ILE A 192 1.76 1.05 -4.78
N ALA A 193 2.81 0.66 -4.05
CA ALA A 193 2.68 0.28 -2.64
C ALA A 193 2.28 1.48 -1.75
N TYR A 194 2.84 2.67 -1.99
CA TYR A 194 2.46 3.90 -1.28
C TYR A 194 1.02 4.31 -1.63
N ALA A 195 0.62 4.19 -2.91
CA ALA A 195 -0.76 4.41 -3.30
C ALA A 195 -1.72 3.44 -2.61
N GLN A 196 -1.37 2.15 -2.54
CA GLN A 196 -2.17 1.12 -1.86
C GLN A 196 -2.34 1.41 -0.36
N SER A 197 -1.32 1.97 0.30
CA SER A 197 -1.43 2.28 1.73
C SER A 197 -2.37 3.44 2.01
N VAL A 198 -2.33 4.48 1.17
CA VAL A 198 -3.22 5.65 1.27
C VAL A 198 -4.65 5.28 0.86
N ALA A 199 -4.83 4.53 -0.23
CA ALA A 199 -6.14 4.05 -0.67
C ALA A 199 -6.82 3.18 0.40
N GLY A 200 -6.06 2.35 1.11
CA GLY A 200 -6.58 1.52 2.21
C GLY A 200 -7.10 2.30 3.43
N LEU A 201 -6.71 3.57 3.57
CA LEU A 201 -7.18 4.47 4.63
C LEU A 201 -8.40 5.30 4.22
N TRP A 202 -8.75 5.31 2.94
CA TRP A 202 -9.92 6.03 2.46
C TRP A 202 -11.21 5.43 3.02
N ARG A 203 -12.13 6.32 3.41
CA ARG A 203 -13.47 6.01 3.92
C ARG A 203 -14.44 6.97 3.24
N ALA A 204 -15.45 6.45 2.56
CA ALA A 204 -16.48 7.26 1.91
C ALA A 204 -17.15 8.22 2.93
N ASP A 205 -17.45 7.72 4.13
CA ASP A 205 -18.18 8.44 5.19
C ASP A 205 -17.40 9.58 5.87
N ARG A 206 -16.15 9.87 5.45
CA ARG A 206 -15.31 10.92 6.08
C ARG A 206 -15.17 12.19 5.26
N ASP A 207 -15.63 12.19 4.02
CA ASP A 207 -15.51 13.34 3.12
C ASP A 207 -16.76 14.25 3.17
N ASP A 208 -17.82 13.87 3.92
CA ASP A 208 -19.09 14.63 4.07
C ASP A 208 -19.05 15.77 5.11
N ASP A 209 -17.97 15.92 5.89
CA ASP A 209 -17.82 17.03 6.86
C ASP A 209 -16.97 18.21 6.32
N SER A 210 -17.04 18.49 5.01
CA SER A 210 -16.39 19.65 4.38
C SER A 210 -17.34 20.81 4.16
#